data_AF-A0A9D4JQ04-F1
#
_entry.id   AF-A0A9D4JQ04-F1
#
_cell.length_a   1.000
_cell.length_b   1.000
_cell.length_c   1.000
_cell.angle_alpha   90.00
_cell.angle_beta   90.00
_cell.angle_gamma   90.00
#
_symmetry.space_group_name_H-M   'P 1'
#
loop_
_entity.id
_entity.type
_entity.pdbx_description
1 polymer ?
#
loop_
_entity_poly.entity_id
_entity_poly.type
_entity_poly.pdbx_seq_one_letter_code
_entity_poly.pdbx_strand_id
1 'polypeptide(L)' 'MVLAFASIDFGTTYSGWAYSFTHDYNKDPKDIKDKDWSAEEYMSNKGNPDIHVL' A
#
# COMPACT_ATOMS: atom_id res chain seq x y z
N MET A 1 7.70 -22.17 13.79
CA MET A 1 8.16 -20.77 13.84
C MET A 1 7.62 -20.09 12.59
N VAL A 2 6.94 -18.95 12.72
CA VAL A 2 6.39 -18.22 11.58
C VAL A 2 7.35 -17.09 11.25
N LEU A 3 7.81 -17.04 9.99
CA LEU A 3 8.70 -16.01 9.48
C LEU A 3 7.98 -15.32 8.32
N ALA A 4 8.06 -14.00 8.27
CA ALA A 4 7.50 -13.17 7.22
C ALA A 4 8.62 -12.43 6.51
N PHE A 5 8.51 -12.31 5.19
CA PHE A 5 9.28 -11.37 4.39
C PHE A 5 8.35 -10.23 4.00
N ALA A 6 8.80 -8.99 4.19
CA ALA A 6 8.04 -7.80 3.84
C ALA A 6 8.96 -6.78 3.16
N SER A 7 8.41 -6.04 2.21
CA SER A 7 9.02 -4.89 1.58
C SER A 7 8.13 -3.66 1.74
N ILE A 8 8.77 -2.49 1.75
CA ILE A 8 8.10 -1.20 1.71
C ILE A 8 8.86 -0.30 0.76
N ASP A 9 8.12 0.39 -0.10
CA ASP A 9 8.64 1.38 -1.04
C ASP A 9 7.98 2.73 -0.74
N PHE A 10 8.82 3.72 -0.46
CA PHE A 10 8.40 5.09 -0.16
C PHE A 10 8.73 5.98 -1.35
N GLY A 11 7.69 6.35 -2.10
CA GLY A 11 7.78 7.36 -3.15
C GLY A 11 6.86 8.55 -2.87
N THR A 12 7.13 9.65 -3.58
CA THR A 12 6.39 10.91 -3.40
C THR A 12 5.00 10.87 -4.06
N THR A 13 4.86 10.14 -5.16
CA THR A 13 3.61 10.05 -5.94
C THR A 13 2.91 8.70 -5.71
N TYR A 14 3.70 7.64 -5.59
CA TYR A 14 3.26 6.28 -5.34
C TYR A 14 4.12 5.69 -4.23
N SER A 15 3.52 4.86 -3.39
CA SER A 15 4.20 4.10 -2.36
C SER A 15 3.47 2.76 -2.21
N GLY A 16 4.13 1.78 -1.63
CA GLY A 16 3.58 0.43 -1.59
C GLY A 16 4.21 -0.43 -0.51
N TRP A 17 3.53 -1.51 -0.16
CA TRP A 17 4.10 -2.58 0.63
C TRP A 17 3.71 -3.92 0.03
N ALA A 18 4.55 -4.92 0.27
CA ALA A 18 4.23 -6.31 -0.02
C ALA A 18 4.76 -7.22 1.09
N TYR A 19 4.11 -8.35 1.34
CA TYR A 19 4.61 -9.37 2.25
C TYR A 19 4.17 -10.79 1.84
N SER A 20 4.90 -11.79 2.34
CA SER A 20 4.46 -13.19 2.34
C SER A 20 5.05 -13.92 3.54
N PHE A 21 4.32 -14.88 4.09
CA PHE A 21 4.86 -15.79 5.10
C PHE A 21 5.67 -16.89 4.42
N THR A 22 6.75 -17.35 5.06
CA THR A 22 7.59 -18.42 4.51
C THR A 22 6.79 -19.69 4.18
N HIS A 23 5.76 -20.02 4.97
CA HIS A 23 4.89 -21.16 4.69
C HIS A 23 4.09 -20.99 3.39
N ASP A 24 3.54 -19.79 3.18
CA ASP A 24 2.69 -19.48 2.02
C ASP A 24 3.55 -19.35 0.75
N TYR A 25 4.69 -18.66 0.83
CA TYR A 25 5.63 -18.54 -0.28
C TYR A 25 6.16 -19.90 -0.76
N ASN A 26 6.45 -20.83 0.16
CA ASN A 26 6.91 -22.17 -0.20
C ASN A 26 5.82 -23.03 -0.85
N LYS A 27 4.54 -22.73 -0.58
CA LYS A 27 3.39 -23.42 -1.17
C LYS A 27 3.04 -22.85 -2.54
N ASP A 28 3.00 -21.52 -2.65
CA ASP A 28 2.84 -20.80 -3.90
C ASP A 28 3.61 -19.47 -3.85
N PRO A 29 4.77 -19.37 -4.55
CA PRO A 29 5.56 -18.15 -4.58
C PRO A 29 4.84 -16.92 -5.15
N LYS A 30 3.70 -17.11 -5.84
CA LYS A 30 2.90 -16.03 -6.40
C LYS A 30 1.86 -15.48 -5.43
N ASP A 31 1.62 -16.15 -4.30
CA ASP A 31 0.71 -15.65 -3.27
C ASP A 31 1.41 -14.61 -2.39
N ILE A 32 1.64 -13.44 -2.98
CA ILE A 32 2.16 -12.25 -2.32
C ILE A 32 0.97 -11.36 -1.97
N LYS A 33 0.93 -10.84 -0.75
CA LYS A 33 -0.03 -9.82 -0.36
C LYS A 33 0.62 -8.47 -0.56
N ASP A 34 -0.01 -7.61 -1.35
CA ASP A 34 0.50 -6.29 -1.66
C ASP A 34 -0.61 -5.23 -1.60
N LYS A 35 -0.19 -4.00 -1.37
CA LYS A 35 -1.05 -2.82 -1.49
C LYS A 35 -0.20 -1.62 -1.89
N ASP A 36 -0.63 -0.97 -2.95
CA ASP A 36 -0.15 0.34 -3.35
C ASP A 36 -1.05 1.44 -2.78
N TRP A 37 -0.45 2.61 -2.56
CA TRP A 37 -1.16 3.87 -2.33
C TRP A 37 -0.55 4.99 -3.15
N SER A 38 -1.39 5.91 -3.63
CA SER A 38 -0.95 7.14 -4.27
C SER A 38 -1.01 8.32 -3.29
N ALA A 39 -0.23 9.36 -3.57
CA ALA A 39 -0.33 10.60 -2.82
C ALA A 39 -1.76 11.17 -2.87
N GLU A 40 -2.41 11.13 -4.04
CA GLU A 40 -3.77 11.63 -4.23
C GLU A 40 -4.80 11.00 -3.27
N GLU A 41 -4.70 9.68 -3.00
CA GLU A 41 -5.61 8.96 -2.10
C GLU A 41 -5.52 9.45 -0.63
N TYR A 42 -4.34 9.94 -0.22
CA TYR A 42 -4.07 10.35 1.17
C TYR A 42 -3.83 11.86 1.32
N MET A 43 -3.84 12.61 0.23
CA MET A 43 -3.79 14.06 0.25
C MET A 43 -5.10 14.58 0.84
N SER A 44 -4.99 15.28 1.97
CA SER A 44 -6.12 16.05 2.49
C SER A 44 -6.55 17.08 1.45
N ASN A 45 -7.87 17.18 1.19
CA ASN A 45 -8.48 18.28 0.44
C ASN A 45 -8.39 19.62 1.20
N LYS A 46 -7.26 19.93 1.84
CA LYS A 46 -7.05 21.18 2.54
C LYS A 46 -6.72 22.27 1.51
N GLY A 47 -7.76 22.66 0.77
CA GLY A 47 -7.68 23.59 -0.34
C GLY A 47 -9.00 23.88 -1.07
N ASN A 48 -10.18 23.45 -0.59
CA ASN A 48 -11.44 23.91 -1.19
C ASN A 48 -12.08 25.03 -0.33
N PRO A 49 -11.87 26.32 -0.65
CA PRO A 49 -12.66 27.39 -0.05
C PRO A 49 -14.13 27.39 -0.49
N ASP A 50 -14.54 26.62 -1.51
CA ASP A 50 -15.87 26.70 -2.12
C ASP A 50 -16.55 25.31 -2.27
N ILE A 51 -16.83 24.64 -1.15
CA ILE A 51 -18.03 23.78 -1.09
C ILE A 51 -19.23 24.74 -0.92
N HIS A 52 -19.70 25.29 -2.03
CA HIS A 52 -21.08 25.72 -2.14
C HIS A 52 -21.91 24.51 -2.60
N VAL A 53 -22.80 24.08 -1.71
CA VAL A 53 -23.92 23.20 -2.06
C VAL A 53 -24.71 23.87 -3.17
N LEU A 54 -24.76 23.22 -4.33
CA LEU A 54 -25.82 23.33 -5.33
C LEU A 54 -26.28 21.91 -5.68
#